data_AF-A0A8T2VBH4-F1
#
_entry.id   AF-A0A8T2VBH4-F1
#
_cell.length_a   1.000
_cell.length_b   1.000
_cell.length_c   1.000
_cell.angle_alpha   90.00
_cell.angle_beta   90.00
_cell.angle_gamma   90.00
#
_symmetry.space_group_name_H-M   'P 1'
#
loop_
_entity.id
_entity.type
_entity.pdbx_description
1 polymer ?
#
loop_
_entity_poly.entity_id
_entity_poly.type
_entity_poly.pdbx_seq_one_letter_code
_entity_poly.pdbx_strand_id
1 'polypeptide(L)'
;MTHRHKHDSQKVVYLAIDPVCRLLIDMEMKVAVNGSSHAGSSQPIQKPRILLAAGGSVAAIKFGALADSLSDWAEVRAVATKSALHFIDRQSLPPSVKFYVDDDEWSSWGKIGDDVLHIELRKWADVMVIAPLSANTVAKIAGGLCDNLLTCIIRAWDYSKPIFVAPAMNTFMWENRFTQKHLGSIKDLGILVISPIPKKLACGDYGNGAMAEPSVIDSTLRLAMYNREFQVKSMPLDSL
;
A
#
# COMPACT_ATOMS: atom_id res chain seq x y z
N MET A 1 -11.02 -25.50 -56.77
CA MET A 1 -11.91 -26.15 -55.78
C MET A 1 -11.03 -26.85 -54.75
N THR A 2 -10.59 -26.10 -53.74
CA THR A 2 -11.01 -26.25 -52.32
C THR A 2 -10.31 -27.37 -51.56
N HIS A 3 -9.06 -27.12 -51.16
CA HIS A 3 -8.52 -27.61 -49.90
C HIS A 3 -8.76 -26.53 -48.84
N ARG A 4 -9.53 -26.84 -47.79
CA ARG A 4 -9.57 -26.06 -46.54
C ARG A 4 -9.40 -27.01 -45.37
N HIS A 5 -8.18 -27.02 -44.83
CA HIS A 5 -7.96 -27.29 -43.42
C HIS A 5 -8.68 -26.22 -42.60
N LYS A 6 -9.57 -26.63 -41.69
CA LYS A 6 -10.04 -25.80 -40.58
C LYS A 6 -9.32 -26.28 -39.32
N HIS A 7 -8.21 -25.62 -39.01
CA HIS A 7 -7.74 -25.47 -37.64
C HIS A 7 -7.25 -24.03 -37.54
N ASP A 8 -8.09 -23.16 -36.99
CA ASP A 8 -7.67 -21.80 -36.63
C ASP A 8 -8.13 -21.51 -35.21
N SER A 9 -7.17 -21.73 -34.30
CA SER A 9 -6.75 -20.79 -33.26
C SER A 9 -7.83 -20.02 -32.50
N GLN A 10 -8.34 -20.63 -31.43
CA GLN A 10 -8.80 -19.87 -30.26
C GLN A 10 -7.59 -19.18 -29.63
N LYS A 11 -7.27 -17.97 -30.10
CA LYS A 11 -6.42 -17.03 -29.37
C LYS A 11 -7.19 -16.54 -28.16
N VAL A 12 -7.03 -17.23 -27.03
CA VAL A 12 -7.39 -16.72 -25.71
C VAL A 12 -6.45 -15.56 -25.42
N VAL A 13 -6.96 -14.34 -25.52
CA VAL A 13 -6.28 -13.14 -25.03
C VAL A 13 -6.32 -13.22 -23.50
N TYR A 14 -5.25 -13.75 -22.90
CA TYR A 14 -5.01 -13.56 -21.46
C TYR A 14 -4.71 -12.08 -21.25
N LEU A 15 -5.74 -11.30 -20.91
CA LEU A 15 -5.54 -10.04 -20.21
C LEU A 15 -4.83 -10.40 -18.89
N ALA A 16 -3.66 -9.81 -18.66
CA ALA A 16 -2.93 -9.98 -17.42
C ALA A 16 -3.84 -9.57 -16.25
N ILE A 17 -4.31 -10.56 -15.50
CA ILE A 17 -5.09 -10.35 -14.28
C ILE A 17 -4.17 -9.59 -13.33
N ASP A 18 -4.64 -8.43 -12.86
CA ASP A 18 -3.92 -7.59 -11.89
C ASP A 18 -3.43 -8.46 -10.71
N PRO A 19 -2.19 -8.29 -10.22
CA PRO A 19 -1.66 -9.10 -9.12
C PRO A 19 -2.54 -9.10 -7.87
N VAL A 20 -3.31 -8.03 -7.62
CA VAL A 20 -4.32 -7.96 -6.55
C VAL A 20 -5.49 -8.89 -6.86
N CYS A 21 -6.01 -8.88 -8.10
CA CYS A 21 -7.04 -9.82 -8.54
C CYS A 21 -6.54 -11.27 -8.54
N ARG A 22 -5.26 -11.51 -8.86
CA ARG A 22 -4.67 -12.85 -8.81
C ARG A 22 -4.48 -13.33 -7.38
N LEU A 23 -4.09 -12.45 -6.46
CA LEU A 23 -4.15 -12.72 -5.02
C LEU A 23 -5.57 -13.12 -4.65
N LEU A 24 -6.58 -12.31 -4.99
CA LEU A 24 -7.99 -12.56 -4.67
C LEU A 24 -8.52 -13.89 -5.25
N ILE A 25 -8.15 -14.24 -6.48
CA ILE A 25 -8.56 -15.50 -7.15
C ILE A 25 -7.83 -16.72 -6.55
N ASP A 26 -6.52 -16.63 -6.32
CA ASP A 26 -5.75 -17.69 -5.65
C ASP A 26 -6.18 -17.85 -4.16
N MET A 27 -6.80 -16.81 -3.58
CA MET A 27 -7.38 -16.79 -2.24
C MET A 27 -8.76 -17.45 -2.17
N GLU A 28 -9.66 -17.25 -3.13
CA GLU A 28 -10.96 -17.95 -3.19
C GLU A 28 -10.78 -19.48 -3.30
N MET A 29 -9.79 -19.94 -4.06
CA MET A 29 -9.52 -21.38 -4.21
C MET A 29 -8.98 -22.05 -2.94
N LYS A 30 -8.31 -21.33 -2.03
CA LYS A 30 -7.75 -21.89 -0.78
C LYS A 30 -8.78 -21.96 0.35
N VAL A 31 -9.73 -21.03 0.42
CA VAL A 31 -10.79 -21.04 1.45
C VAL A 31 -11.73 -22.24 1.28
N ALA A 32 -11.95 -22.70 0.05
CA ALA A 32 -12.81 -23.85 -0.23
C ALA A 32 -12.26 -25.21 0.27
N VAL A 33 -10.99 -25.29 0.68
CA VAL A 33 -10.31 -26.58 0.95
C VAL A 33 -10.22 -26.93 2.46
N ASN A 34 -10.29 -25.96 3.38
CA ASN A 34 -10.02 -26.23 4.81
C ASN A 34 -11.22 -25.94 5.72
N GLY A 35 -12.14 -26.91 5.80
CA GLY A 35 -13.18 -26.97 6.84
C GLY A 35 -12.82 -27.96 7.94
N SER A 36 -12.19 -27.51 9.04
CA SER A 36 -12.23 -28.20 10.33
C SER A 36 -11.74 -27.30 11.47
N SER A 37 -12.61 -27.11 12.48
CA SER A 37 -12.42 -26.26 13.66
C SER A 37 -11.70 -26.99 14.78
N HIS A 38 -10.64 -26.40 15.36
CA HIS A 38 -10.12 -26.74 16.69
C HIS A 38 -9.98 -25.47 17.53
N ALA A 39 -10.64 -25.47 18.69
CA ALA A 39 -10.62 -24.38 19.67
C ALA A 39 -9.39 -24.50 20.57
N GLY A 40 -8.38 -23.65 20.34
CA GLY A 40 -7.22 -23.47 21.20
C GLY A 40 -7.22 -22.08 21.84
N SER A 41 -6.70 -21.98 23.06
CA SER A 41 -6.66 -20.78 23.91
C SER A 41 -6.18 -19.53 23.17
N SER A 42 -7.03 -18.51 23.09
CA SER A 42 -6.74 -17.26 22.39
C SER A 42 -5.81 -16.37 23.23
N GLN A 43 -4.51 -16.40 22.91
CA GLN A 43 -3.65 -15.24 23.17
C GLN A 43 -4.32 -13.98 22.57
N PRO A 44 -4.30 -12.82 23.25
CA PRO A 44 -4.88 -11.61 22.71
C PRO A 44 -4.24 -11.33 21.33
N ILE A 45 -5.08 -11.23 20.30
CA ILE A 45 -4.63 -10.95 18.94
C ILE A 45 -3.97 -9.58 18.98
N GLN A 46 -2.64 -9.56 18.82
CA GLN A 46 -1.90 -8.31 18.80
C GLN A 46 -2.32 -7.53 17.55
N LYS A 47 -2.80 -6.30 17.74
CA LYS A 47 -3.22 -5.45 16.61
C LYS A 47 -2.03 -5.24 15.67
N PRO A 48 -2.22 -5.36 14.34
CA PRO A 48 -1.15 -5.09 13.39
C PRO A 48 -0.72 -3.62 13.46
N ARG A 49 0.55 -3.36 13.20
CA ARG A 49 1.13 -2.02 13.18
C ARG A 49 1.23 -1.50 11.75
N ILE A 50 0.40 -0.52 11.42
CA ILE A 50 0.31 0.08 10.09
C ILE A 50 1.04 1.42 10.08
N LEU A 51 2.03 1.52 9.18
CA LEU A 51 2.64 2.80 8.84
C LEU A 51 1.93 3.40 7.64
N LEU A 52 1.02 4.33 7.91
CA LEU A 52 0.27 5.06 6.91
C LEU A 52 1.09 6.26 6.42
N ALA A 53 1.19 6.45 5.12
CA ALA A 53 2.02 7.49 4.51
C ALA A 53 1.30 8.27 3.41
N ALA A 54 1.66 9.55 3.24
CA ALA A 54 1.11 10.41 2.19
C ALA A 54 2.18 11.16 1.39
N GLY A 55 2.08 11.03 0.06
CA GLY A 55 2.74 11.89 -0.92
C GLY A 55 1.91 13.14 -1.26
N GLY A 56 2.51 14.11 -1.94
CA GLY A 56 1.83 15.35 -2.36
C GLY A 56 0.80 15.12 -3.47
N SER A 57 -0.47 14.96 -3.09
CA SER A 57 -1.63 14.87 -4.00
C SER A 57 -2.86 15.43 -3.31
N VAL A 58 -3.79 16.02 -4.06
CA VAL A 58 -5.05 16.57 -3.53
C VAL A 58 -5.85 15.51 -2.75
N ALA A 59 -5.72 14.24 -3.12
CA ALA A 59 -6.36 13.13 -2.42
C ALA A 59 -5.94 12.97 -0.94
N ALA A 60 -4.85 13.62 -0.50
CA ALA A 60 -4.43 13.62 0.90
C ALA A 60 -5.41 14.34 1.83
N ILE A 61 -6.40 15.08 1.30
CA ILE A 61 -7.55 15.55 2.10
C ILE A 61 -8.34 14.39 2.75
N LYS A 62 -8.26 13.18 2.18
CA LYS A 62 -8.91 11.97 2.70
C LYS A 62 -8.04 11.19 3.70
N PHE A 63 -6.85 11.70 4.02
CA PHE A 63 -5.87 10.99 4.83
C PHE A 63 -6.36 10.75 6.26
N GLY A 64 -7.00 11.76 6.89
CA GLY A 64 -7.60 11.63 8.23
C GLY A 64 -8.66 10.53 8.30
N ALA A 65 -9.58 10.51 7.33
CA ALA A 65 -10.63 9.49 7.25
C ALA A 65 -10.07 8.06 7.08
N LEU A 66 -8.98 7.91 6.30
CA LEU A 66 -8.31 6.61 6.18
C LEU A 66 -7.61 6.23 7.49
N ALA A 67 -6.91 7.17 8.14
CA ALA A 67 -6.26 6.93 9.43
C ALA A 67 -7.25 6.50 10.52
N ASP A 68 -8.43 7.12 10.55
CA ASP A 68 -9.54 6.79 11.45
C ASP A 68 -10.03 5.35 11.22
N SER A 69 -10.41 5.02 9.98
CA SER A 69 -10.87 3.67 9.61
C SER A 69 -9.84 2.56 9.93
N LEU A 70 -8.54 2.85 9.78
CA LEU A 70 -7.48 1.89 10.09
C LEU A 70 -7.29 1.73 11.61
N SER A 71 -7.49 2.80 12.39
CA SER A 71 -7.29 2.81 13.85
C SER A 71 -8.29 1.93 14.60
N ASP A 72 -9.43 1.60 13.98
CA ASP A 72 -10.41 0.67 14.54
C ASP A 72 -9.82 -0.72 14.83
N TRP A 73 -8.88 -1.17 13.98
CA TRP A 73 -8.39 -2.54 14.00
C TRP A 73 -6.86 -2.67 14.04
N ALA A 74 -6.13 -1.57 13.88
CA ALA A 74 -4.67 -1.55 13.87
C ALA A 74 -4.11 -0.47 14.81
N GLU A 75 -2.84 -0.62 15.18
CA GLU A 75 -2.05 0.51 15.68
C GLU A 75 -1.51 1.30 14.48
N VAL A 76 -1.81 2.60 14.41
CA VAL A 76 -1.45 3.44 13.25
C VAL A 76 -0.42 4.50 13.64
N ARG A 77 0.65 4.58 12.86
CA ARG A 77 1.54 5.76 12.80
C ARG A 77 1.48 6.35 11.41
N ALA A 78 1.57 7.66 11.32
CA ALA A 78 1.41 8.40 10.08
C ALA A 78 2.68 9.16 9.70
N VAL A 79 3.03 9.17 8.42
CA VAL A 79 4.15 9.94 7.85
C VAL A 79 3.64 10.76 6.66
N ALA A 80 4.02 12.03 6.55
CA ALA A 80 3.64 12.84 5.40
C ALA A 80 4.85 13.57 4.81
N THR A 81 4.95 13.57 3.49
CA THR A 81 5.92 14.44 2.81
C THR A 81 5.52 15.91 2.96
N LYS A 82 6.49 16.83 2.91
CA LYS A 82 6.22 18.28 2.94
C LYS A 82 5.09 18.72 1.99
N SER A 83 5.04 18.17 0.77
CA SER A 83 4.00 18.50 -0.21
C SER A 83 2.60 17.97 0.16
N ALA A 84 2.50 16.88 0.93
CA ALA A 84 1.21 16.36 1.40
C ALA A 84 0.58 17.28 2.47
N LEU A 85 1.40 17.99 3.23
CA LEU A 85 0.96 18.90 4.29
C LEU A 85 0.13 20.09 3.78
N HIS A 86 0.16 20.39 2.47
CA HIS A 86 -0.73 21.39 1.87
C HIS A 86 -2.21 20.96 1.85
N PHE A 87 -2.49 19.65 1.98
CA PHE A 87 -3.83 19.09 1.81
C PHE A 87 -4.33 18.36 3.06
N ILE A 88 -3.42 17.88 3.92
CA ILE A 88 -3.77 17.19 5.16
C ILE A 88 -4.18 18.21 6.20
N ASP A 89 -5.42 18.10 6.67
CA ASP A 89 -5.81 18.73 7.93
C ASP A 89 -5.35 17.86 9.10
N ARG A 90 -4.36 18.34 9.86
CA ARG A 90 -3.83 17.62 11.02
C ARG A 90 -4.89 17.41 12.12
N GLN A 91 -5.90 18.27 12.21
CA GLN A 91 -6.97 18.12 13.20
C GLN A 91 -7.94 16.98 12.86
N SER A 92 -7.95 16.53 11.60
CA SER A 92 -8.75 15.39 11.15
C SER A 92 -8.15 14.03 11.52
N LEU A 93 -6.92 13.99 12.07
CA LEU A 93 -6.28 12.75 12.47
C LEU A 93 -6.78 12.28 13.84
N PRO A 94 -6.99 10.97 14.05
CA PRO A 94 -7.37 10.45 15.36
C PRO A 94 -6.29 10.78 16.40
N PRO A 95 -6.66 11.13 17.65
CA PRO A 95 -5.70 11.48 18.70
C PRO A 95 -4.68 10.38 19.04
N SER A 96 -5.00 9.12 18.74
CA SER A 96 -4.12 7.96 18.93
C SER A 96 -3.00 7.87 17.89
N VAL A 97 -3.11 8.57 16.76
CA VAL A 97 -2.18 8.45 15.64
C VAL A 97 -1.01 9.41 15.82
N LYS A 98 0.19 8.86 16.02
CA LYS A 98 1.42 9.66 15.97
C LYS A 98 1.71 10.07 14.53
N PHE A 99 1.87 11.36 14.28
CA PHE A 99 2.06 11.94 12.96
C PHE A 99 3.47 12.54 12.83
N TYR A 100 4.23 12.07 11.85
CA TYR A 100 5.62 12.43 11.62
C TYR A 100 5.83 13.13 10.27
N VAL A 101 6.76 14.07 10.26
CA VAL A 101 7.24 14.83 9.09
C VAL A 101 8.76 14.86 9.05
N ASP A 102 9.34 15.40 7.99
CA ASP A 102 10.80 15.43 7.77
C ASP A 102 11.56 16.07 8.96
N ASP A 103 11.00 17.10 9.59
CA ASP A 103 11.65 17.80 10.72
C ASP A 103 11.79 16.92 11.99
N ASP A 104 10.94 15.90 12.15
CA ASP A 104 10.97 15.00 13.31
C ASP A 104 12.18 14.06 13.27
N GLU A 105 12.71 13.79 12.07
CA GLU A 105 13.88 12.95 11.88
C GLU A 105 15.12 13.53 12.57
N TRP A 106 15.31 14.84 12.42
CA TRP A 106 16.43 15.57 13.02
C TRP A 106 16.15 15.96 14.47
N SER A 107 14.89 16.11 14.85
CA SER A 107 14.51 16.38 16.25
C SER A 107 14.77 15.19 17.17
N SER A 108 14.81 13.98 16.61
CA SER A 108 15.04 12.73 17.35
C SER A 108 16.53 12.34 17.45
N TRP A 109 17.40 12.95 16.64
CA TRP A 109 18.81 12.58 16.53
C TRP A 109 19.74 13.73 16.95
N GLY A 110 20.43 13.59 18.08
CA GLY A 110 21.38 14.59 18.57
C GLY A 110 22.84 14.11 18.57
N LYS A 111 23.07 12.80 18.74
CA LYS A 111 24.40 12.19 18.77
C LYS A 111 24.41 10.78 18.20
N ILE A 112 25.62 10.30 17.89
CA ILE A 112 25.85 8.90 17.53
C ILE A 112 25.36 8.00 18.67
N GLY A 113 24.52 7.02 18.34
CA GLY A 113 23.90 6.10 19.28
C GLY A 113 22.43 6.42 19.58
N ASP A 114 21.94 7.61 19.22
CA ASP A 114 20.51 7.92 19.27
C ASP A 114 19.74 7.18 18.16
N ASP A 115 18.45 6.94 18.41
CA ASP A 115 17.55 6.29 17.46
C ASP A 115 17.42 7.11 16.17
N VAL A 116 17.50 6.42 15.03
CA VAL A 116 17.28 7.03 13.71
C VAL A 116 15.84 6.79 13.29
N LEU A 117 15.04 7.87 13.23
CA LEU A 117 13.57 7.78 13.13
C LEU A 117 13.09 6.89 11.97
N HIS A 118 13.65 7.02 10.76
CA HIS A 118 13.22 6.21 9.62
C HIS A 118 13.50 4.71 9.82
N ILE A 119 14.57 4.36 10.53
CA ILE A 119 14.90 2.98 10.89
C ILE A 119 13.91 2.46 11.94
N GLU A 120 13.58 3.26 12.94
CA GLU A 120 12.62 2.88 13.98
C GLU A 120 11.20 2.70 13.43
N LEU A 121 10.76 3.57 12.52
CA LEU A 121 9.47 3.41 11.84
C LEU A 121 9.45 2.14 10.98
N ARG A 122 10.54 1.83 10.25
CA ARG A 122 10.68 0.57 9.48
C ARG A 122 10.67 -0.67 10.36
N LYS A 123 11.32 -0.63 11.54
CA LYS A 123 11.30 -1.74 12.50
C LYS A 123 9.91 -1.94 13.09
N TRP A 124 9.27 -0.85 13.52
CA TRP A 124 7.97 -0.85 14.19
C TRP A 124 6.83 -1.37 13.31
N ALA A 125 6.81 -1.02 12.03
CA ALA A 125 5.70 -1.32 11.13
C ALA A 125 5.68 -2.80 10.70
N ASP A 126 4.51 -3.42 10.70
CA ASP A 126 4.28 -4.75 10.09
C ASP A 126 3.95 -4.61 8.60
N VAL A 127 3.30 -3.50 8.23
CA VAL A 127 2.89 -3.14 6.87
C VAL A 127 2.98 -1.62 6.67
N MET A 128 3.34 -1.21 5.45
CA MET A 128 3.26 0.20 5.03
C MET A 128 2.13 0.40 4.01
N VAL A 129 1.47 1.54 4.08
CA VAL A 129 0.44 1.97 3.13
C VAL A 129 0.72 3.40 2.69
N ILE A 130 0.93 3.64 1.40
CA ILE A 130 1.13 4.99 0.85
C ILE A 130 -0.15 5.42 0.12
N ALA A 131 -0.96 6.26 0.75
CA ALA A 131 -2.27 6.68 0.25
C ALA A 131 -2.54 8.14 0.63
N PRO A 132 -2.34 9.11 -0.29
CA PRO A 132 -2.02 8.93 -1.70
C PRO A 132 -0.52 8.71 -1.98
N LEU A 133 -0.22 7.91 -3.01
CA LEU A 133 1.08 7.90 -3.69
C LEU A 133 1.06 8.88 -4.87
N SER A 134 1.84 9.96 -4.79
CA SER A 134 1.95 10.94 -5.88
C SER A 134 2.89 10.46 -7.00
N ALA A 135 2.77 11.06 -8.18
CA ALA A 135 3.67 10.80 -9.31
C ALA A 135 5.15 11.08 -8.96
N ASN A 136 5.40 12.13 -8.18
CA ASN A 136 6.76 12.48 -7.73
C ASN A 136 7.30 11.42 -6.75
N THR A 137 6.51 11.01 -5.77
CA THR A 137 6.93 10.00 -4.80
C THR A 137 7.17 8.65 -5.47
N VAL A 138 6.32 8.23 -6.42
CA VAL A 138 6.55 6.96 -7.14
C VAL A 138 7.82 7.01 -8.00
N ALA A 139 8.13 8.15 -8.62
CA ALA A 139 9.39 8.33 -9.35
C ALA A 139 10.60 8.22 -8.42
N LYS A 140 10.53 8.82 -7.23
CA LYS A 140 11.59 8.72 -6.21
C LYS A 140 11.81 7.29 -5.73
N ILE A 141 10.72 6.56 -5.45
CA ILE A 141 10.80 5.15 -5.02
C ILE A 141 11.42 4.30 -6.14
N ALA A 142 10.92 4.43 -7.37
CA ALA A 142 11.44 3.68 -8.51
C ALA A 142 12.91 4.00 -8.82
N GLY A 143 13.35 5.24 -8.59
CA GLY A 143 14.74 5.67 -8.73
C GLY A 143 15.63 5.37 -7.52
N GLY A 144 15.09 4.81 -6.42
CA GLY A 144 15.84 4.52 -5.20
C GLY A 144 16.33 5.76 -4.44
N LEU A 145 15.65 6.90 -4.60
CA LEU A 145 15.97 8.14 -3.90
C LEU A 145 15.49 8.09 -2.44
N CYS A 146 16.22 8.76 -1.55
CA CYS A 146 15.96 8.82 -0.11
C CYS A 146 16.29 10.23 0.44
N ASP A 147 15.47 11.21 0.08
CA ASP A 147 15.73 12.64 0.33
C ASP A 147 14.70 13.30 1.28
N ASN A 148 13.84 12.49 1.88
CA ASN A 148 12.83 12.88 2.87
C ASN A 148 12.46 11.64 3.71
N LEU A 149 11.82 11.84 4.86
CA LEU A 149 11.54 10.79 5.85
C LEU A 149 10.84 9.59 5.22
N LEU A 150 9.78 9.83 4.43
CA LEU A 150 9.04 8.75 3.76
C LEU A 150 9.95 7.92 2.85
N THR A 151 10.72 8.57 1.98
CA THR A 151 11.59 7.87 1.04
C THR A 151 12.78 7.17 1.71
N CYS A 152 13.28 7.70 2.83
CA CYS A 152 14.30 7.03 3.64
C CYS A 152 13.76 5.74 4.26
N ILE A 153 12.53 5.74 4.80
CA ILE A 153 11.89 4.53 5.34
C ILE A 153 11.76 3.47 4.24
N ILE A 154 11.29 3.85 3.06
CA ILE A 154 11.11 2.92 1.92
C ILE A 154 12.46 2.39 1.43
N ARG A 155 13.49 3.23 1.39
CA ARG A 155 14.82 2.81 0.94
C ARG A 155 15.46 1.78 1.87
N ALA A 156 15.13 1.83 3.16
CA ALA A 156 15.56 0.89 4.19
C ALA A 156 14.57 -0.29 4.42
N TRP A 157 13.52 -0.39 3.59
CA TRP A 157 12.42 -1.30 3.84
C TRP A 157 12.79 -2.78 3.69
N ASP A 158 12.12 -3.62 4.48
CA ASP A 158 12.15 -5.07 4.36
C ASP A 158 11.05 -5.54 3.40
N TYR A 159 11.38 -6.00 2.20
CA TYR A 159 10.34 -6.45 1.26
C TYR A 159 9.64 -7.76 1.66
N SER A 160 10.04 -8.41 2.77
CA SER A 160 9.22 -9.45 3.42
C SER A 160 7.96 -8.87 4.09
N LYS A 161 7.99 -7.57 4.45
CA LYS A 161 6.86 -6.80 4.94
C LYS A 161 6.14 -6.13 3.76
N PRO A 162 4.82 -6.22 3.65
CA PRO A 162 4.12 -5.71 2.49
C PRO A 162 4.09 -4.19 2.48
N ILE A 163 4.17 -3.62 1.28
CA ILE A 163 3.85 -2.22 1.02
C ILE A 163 2.65 -2.19 0.09
N PHE A 164 1.61 -1.47 0.50
CA PHE A 164 0.49 -1.11 -0.36
C PHE A 164 0.61 0.33 -0.80
N VAL A 165 0.27 0.62 -2.04
CA VAL A 165 0.25 2.00 -2.54
C VAL A 165 -1.05 2.28 -3.27
N ALA A 166 -1.62 3.46 -3.03
CA ALA A 166 -2.80 3.96 -3.72
C ALA A 166 -2.41 5.20 -4.54
N PRO A 167 -2.04 5.05 -5.82
CA PRO A 167 -1.66 6.17 -6.67
C PRO A 167 -2.78 7.20 -6.80
N ALA A 168 -2.42 8.48 -6.78
CA ALA A 168 -3.37 9.57 -6.95
C ALA A 168 -2.73 10.75 -7.70
N MET A 169 -3.12 10.94 -8.96
CA MET A 169 -2.57 11.97 -9.85
C MET A 169 -3.57 12.32 -10.95
N ASN A 170 -3.37 13.45 -11.63
CA ASN A 170 -4.16 13.81 -12.80
C ASN A 170 -4.05 12.75 -13.91
N THR A 171 -5.09 12.59 -14.74
CA THR A 171 -5.13 11.61 -15.84
C THR A 171 -3.92 11.65 -16.75
N PHE A 172 -3.46 12.84 -17.16
CA PHE A 172 -2.30 12.95 -18.05
C PHE A 172 -1.00 12.51 -17.37
N MET A 173 -0.91 12.65 -16.05
CA MET A 173 0.21 12.10 -15.28
C MET A 173 0.08 10.58 -15.16
N TRP A 174 -1.12 10.06 -14.95
CA TRP A 174 -1.38 8.62 -14.85
C TRP A 174 -1.06 7.87 -16.15
N GLU A 175 -1.50 8.42 -17.29
CA GLU A 175 -1.27 7.88 -18.63
C GLU A 175 0.15 8.09 -19.13
N ASN A 176 0.96 8.89 -18.43
CA ASN A 176 2.34 9.13 -18.79
C ASN A 176 3.16 7.83 -18.75
N ARG A 177 4.01 7.63 -19.76
CA ARG A 177 4.89 6.45 -19.86
C ARG A 177 5.84 6.30 -18.66
N PHE A 178 6.26 7.40 -18.03
CA PHE A 178 7.05 7.35 -16.81
C PHE A 178 6.29 6.72 -15.65
N THR A 179 5.01 7.07 -15.47
CA THR A 179 4.16 6.46 -14.44
C THR A 179 4.06 4.95 -14.65
N GLN A 180 3.81 4.50 -15.87
CA GLN A 180 3.74 3.06 -16.17
C GLN A 180 5.07 2.35 -15.92
N LYS A 181 6.20 2.96 -16.30
CA LYS A 181 7.54 2.42 -16.01
C LYS A 181 7.82 2.33 -14.50
N HIS A 182 7.59 3.41 -13.76
CA HIS A 182 7.83 3.44 -12.32
C HIS A 182 6.93 2.45 -11.58
N LEU A 183 5.65 2.36 -11.96
CA LEU A 183 4.73 1.36 -11.40
C LEU A 183 5.19 -0.07 -11.69
N GLY A 184 5.71 -0.34 -12.90
CA GLY A 184 6.35 -1.62 -13.21
C GLY A 184 7.52 -1.91 -12.27
N SER A 185 8.46 -0.98 -12.16
CA SER A 185 9.64 -1.14 -11.30
C SER A 185 9.32 -1.39 -9.83
N ILE A 186 8.33 -0.70 -9.26
CA ILE A 186 7.96 -0.94 -7.86
C ILE A 186 7.20 -2.26 -7.68
N LYS A 187 6.42 -2.68 -8.69
CA LYS A 187 5.73 -3.98 -8.65
C LYS A 187 6.73 -5.13 -8.67
N ASP A 188 7.84 -4.99 -9.39
CA ASP A 188 8.93 -5.99 -9.40
C ASP A 188 9.59 -6.15 -8.02
N LEU A 189 9.50 -5.13 -7.15
CA LEU A 189 9.92 -5.19 -5.74
C LEU A 189 8.89 -5.85 -4.82
N GLY A 190 7.75 -6.28 -5.34
CA GLY A 190 6.64 -6.83 -4.55
C GLY A 190 5.70 -5.78 -3.94
N ILE A 191 5.80 -4.51 -4.35
CA ILE A 191 4.88 -3.46 -3.89
C ILE A 191 3.51 -3.66 -4.54
N LEU A 192 2.46 -3.68 -3.72
CA LEU A 192 1.08 -3.94 -4.12
C LEU A 192 0.37 -2.63 -4.47
N VAL A 193 -0.08 -2.51 -5.72
CA VAL A 193 -0.73 -1.29 -6.22
C VAL A 193 -2.25 -1.44 -6.13
N ILE A 194 -2.89 -0.59 -5.33
CA ILE A 194 -4.34 -0.41 -5.30
C ILE A 194 -4.68 0.60 -6.40
N SER A 195 -5.20 0.09 -7.52
CA SER A 195 -5.41 0.88 -8.72
C SER A 195 -6.32 2.10 -8.48
N PRO A 196 -6.03 3.23 -9.16
CA PRO A 196 -6.91 4.40 -9.11
C PRO A 196 -8.25 4.11 -9.78
N ILE A 197 -9.23 4.97 -9.49
CA ILE A 197 -10.58 4.89 -10.03
C ILE A 197 -10.82 6.01 -11.06
N PRO A 198 -11.70 5.78 -12.05
CA PRO A 198 -12.19 6.83 -12.93
C PRO A 198 -13.13 7.76 -12.16
N LYS A 199 -12.86 9.07 -12.16
CA LYS A 199 -13.74 10.09 -11.58
C LYS A 199 -13.62 11.41 -12.34
N LYS A 200 -14.58 12.32 -12.10
CA LYS A 200 -14.42 13.74 -12.43
C LYS A 200 -13.31 14.30 -11.54
N LEU A 201 -12.21 14.71 -12.14
CA LEU A 201 -11.03 15.22 -11.45
C LEU A 201 -11.20 16.68 -11.01
N ALA A 202 -10.33 17.15 -10.12
CA ALA A 202 -10.33 18.52 -9.63
C ALA A 202 -10.15 19.57 -10.75
N CYS A 203 -9.58 19.19 -11.91
CA CYS A 203 -9.47 20.04 -13.10
C CYS A 203 -10.76 20.10 -13.96
N GLY A 204 -11.77 19.29 -13.66
CA GLY A 204 -13.05 19.25 -14.40
C GLY A 204 -13.19 18.08 -15.39
N ASP A 205 -12.08 17.43 -15.77
CA ASP A 205 -12.06 16.32 -16.72
C ASP A 205 -12.56 15.00 -16.10
N TYR A 206 -13.23 14.16 -16.90
CA TYR A 206 -13.51 12.77 -16.53
C TYR A 206 -12.32 11.91 -16.93
N GLY A 207 -11.66 11.27 -15.97
CA GLY A 207 -10.50 10.45 -16.30
C GLY A 207 -10.00 9.58 -15.15
N ASN A 208 -9.05 8.73 -15.48
CA ASN A 208 -8.47 7.75 -14.56
C ASN A 208 -7.30 8.37 -13.79
N GLY A 209 -7.15 8.05 -12.51
CA GLY A 209 -6.06 8.60 -11.67
C GLY A 209 -6.49 9.13 -10.31
N ALA A 210 -7.79 9.15 -10.02
CA ALA A 210 -8.27 9.45 -8.67
C ALA A 210 -7.91 8.30 -7.72
N MET A 211 -7.45 8.63 -6.52
CA MET A 211 -7.16 7.64 -5.49
C MET A 211 -8.38 6.73 -5.26
N ALA A 212 -8.14 5.44 -5.03
CA ALA A 212 -9.16 4.54 -4.50
C ALA A 212 -9.81 5.13 -3.25
N GLU A 213 -11.09 4.82 -3.01
CA GLU A 213 -11.76 5.31 -1.80
C GLU A 213 -11.12 4.71 -0.54
N PRO A 214 -11.06 5.47 0.58
CA PRO A 214 -10.51 4.99 1.84
C PRO A 214 -11.06 3.62 2.26
N SER A 215 -12.36 3.38 2.07
CA SER A 215 -13.00 2.09 2.38
C SER A 215 -12.46 0.92 1.56
N VAL A 216 -12.10 1.14 0.29
CA VAL A 216 -11.48 0.13 -0.58
C VAL A 216 -10.07 -0.17 -0.09
N ILE A 217 -9.31 0.87 0.28
CA ILE A 217 -7.94 0.73 0.80
C ILE A 217 -7.97 -0.04 2.13
N ASP A 218 -8.83 0.36 3.07
CA ASP A 218 -9.03 -0.30 4.37
C ASP A 218 -9.42 -1.77 4.21
N SER A 219 -10.45 -2.06 3.39
CA SER A 219 -10.90 -3.44 3.16
C SER A 219 -9.82 -4.32 2.53
N THR A 220 -9.04 -3.77 1.60
CA THR A 220 -7.90 -4.48 0.98
C THR A 220 -6.86 -4.86 2.03
N LEU A 221 -6.54 -3.94 2.94
CA LEU A 221 -5.56 -4.16 4.00
C LEU A 221 -6.06 -5.19 5.02
N ARG A 222 -7.32 -5.08 5.46
CA ARG A 222 -7.94 -6.06 6.37
C ARG A 222 -7.86 -7.48 5.81
N LEU A 223 -8.24 -7.65 4.54
CA LEU A 223 -8.17 -8.96 3.87
C LEU A 223 -6.73 -9.47 3.78
N ALA A 224 -5.77 -8.61 3.45
CA ALA A 224 -4.37 -9.00 3.37
C ALA A 224 -3.78 -9.40 4.74
N MET A 225 -4.10 -8.65 5.80
CA MET A 225 -3.58 -8.91 7.14
C MET A 225 -4.23 -10.14 7.78
N TYR A 226 -5.54 -10.33 7.62
CA TYR A 226 -6.24 -11.52 8.10
C TYR A 226 -5.59 -12.80 7.55
N ASN A 227 -5.33 -12.85 6.24
CA ASN A 227 -4.76 -14.05 5.61
C ASN A 227 -3.30 -14.34 6.01
N ARG A 228 -2.51 -13.31 6.36
CA ARG A 228 -1.17 -13.52 6.92
C ARG A 228 -1.24 -14.21 8.29
N GLU A 229 -2.18 -13.82 9.14
CA GLU A 229 -2.36 -14.50 10.43
C GLU A 229 -2.72 -15.98 10.27
N PHE A 230 -3.54 -16.33 9.27
CA PHE A 230 -3.88 -17.72 8.97
C PHE A 230 -2.67 -18.53 8.46
N GLN A 231 -1.83 -17.93 7.61
CA GLN A 231 -0.61 -18.60 7.13
C GLN A 231 0.38 -18.85 8.26
N VAL A 232 0.56 -17.89 9.17
CA VAL A 232 1.44 -18.07 10.35
C VAL A 232 0.88 -19.13 11.30
N LYS A 233 -0.44 -19.16 11.54
CA LYS A 233 -1.08 -20.15 12.42
C LYS A 233 -1.15 -21.57 11.83
N SER A 234 -1.01 -21.73 10.51
CA SER A 234 -1.08 -23.03 9.83
C SER A 234 0.28 -23.67 9.56
N MET A 235 1.40 -23.00 9.86
CA MET A 235 2.72 -23.63 9.85
C MET A 235 2.90 -24.52 11.10
N PRO A 236 3.29 -25.80 10.95
CA PRO A 236 3.53 -26.69 12.09
C PRO A 236 4.64 -26.13 12.99
N LEU A 237 4.41 -26.15 14.30
CA LEU A 237 5.34 -25.66 15.34
C LEU A 237 6.73 -26.34 15.30
N ASP A 238 6.87 -27.46 14.60
CA ASP A 238 8.10 -28.25 14.53
C ASP A 238 9.05 -27.82 13.40
N SER A 239 8.82 -26.65 12.77
CA SER A 239 9.62 -26.16 11.63
C SER A 239 10.42 -24.88 11.90
N LEU A 240 10.65 -24.53 13.17
CA LEU A 240 11.57 -23.48 13.63
C LEU A 240 12.65 -24.03 14.55
#